data_AF-A0AB39BY45-F1
#
_entry.id   AF-A0AB39BY45-F1
#
_cell.length_a   1.000
_cell.length_b   1.000
_cell.length_c   1.000
_cell.angle_alpha   90.00
_cell.angle_beta   90.00
_cell.angle_gamma   90.00
#
_symmetry.space_group_name_H-M   'P 1'
#
loop_
_entity.id
_entity.type
_entity.pdbx_description
1 polymer ?
#
loop_
_entity_poly.entity_id
_entity_poly.type
_entity_poly.pdbx_seq_one_letter_code
_entity_poly.pdbx_strand_id
1 'polypeptide(L)' 'MKKNENKQYQQQGPYDDVEYSAEVADAEDKEAMARMNEADKRAEKQRNQ' A
#
# COMPACT_ATOMS: atom_id res chain seq x y z
N MET A 1 -17.17 26.64 21.59
CA MET A 1 -16.96 25.69 20.48
C MET A 1 -16.43 26.46 19.28
N LYS A 2 -15.15 26.32 18.91
CA LYS A 2 -14.64 26.49 17.53
C LYS A 2 -13.32 25.71 17.43
N LYS A 3 -13.39 24.48 16.90
CA LYS A 3 -12.19 23.76 16.45
C LYS A 3 -11.90 24.31 15.05
N ASN A 4 -10.89 25.16 14.93
CA ASN A 4 -10.40 25.58 13.63
C ASN A 4 -9.63 24.41 13.04
N GLU A 5 -10.32 23.57 12.27
CA GLU A 5 -9.70 22.52 11.46
C GLU A 5 -8.90 23.21 10.35
N ASN A 6 -7.61 23.43 10.58
CA ASN A 6 -6.65 23.73 9.51
C ASN A 6 -6.57 22.49 8.63
N LYS A 7 -7.51 22.36 7.69
CA LYS A 7 -7.45 21.37 6.61
C LYS A 7 -6.25 21.76 5.74
N GLN A 8 -5.11 21.13 6.01
CA GLN A 8 -3.97 21.19 5.11
C GLN A 8 -4.38 20.52 3.81
N TYR A 9 -4.75 21.33 2.82
CA TYR A 9 -5.00 20.86 1.46
C TYR A 9 -3.68 20.31 0.95
N GLN A 10 -3.56 18.98 0.91
CA GLN A 10 -2.51 18.33 0.15
C GLN A 10 -2.81 18.65 -1.31
N GLN A 11 -2.11 19.64 -1.85
CA GLN A 11 -2.16 19.91 -3.29
C GLN A 11 -1.56 18.70 -3.98
N GLN A 12 -2.42 17.89 -4.58
CA GLN A 12 -1.97 16.77 -5.39
C GLN A 12 -1.27 17.34 -6.63
N GLY A 13 -0.04 16.88 -6.88
CA GLY A 13 0.73 17.29 -8.05
C GLY A 13 0.13 16.68 -9.33
N PRO A 14 0.46 17.22 -10.52
CA PRO A 14 -0.09 16.71 -11.79
C PRO A 14 0.34 15.27 -12.15
N TYR A 15 1.08 14.57 -11.29
CA TYR A 15 1.64 13.24 -11.49
C TYR A 15 1.41 12.30 -10.29
N ASP A 16 0.43 12.59 -9.43
CA ASP A 16 0.21 11.80 -8.19
C ASP A 16 -0.40 10.41 -8.42
N ASP A 17 -0.90 10.13 -9.62
CA ASP A 17 -1.51 8.84 -9.94
C ASP A 17 -0.44 7.84 -10.40
N VAL A 18 0.18 7.17 -9.43
CA VAL A 18 1.08 6.02 -9.67
C VAL A 18 0.27 4.73 -9.63
N GLU A 19 -0.17 4.26 -10.79
CA GLU A 19 -0.86 2.97 -10.93
C GLU A 19 0.15 1.82 -11.02
N TYR A 20 -0.13 0.71 -10.33
CA TYR A 20 0.68 -0.49 -10.43
C TYR A 20 0.44 -1.19 -11.78
N SER A 21 1.47 -1.22 -12.63
CA SER A 21 1.45 -1.93 -13.92
C SER A 21 2.08 -3.32 -13.80
N ALA A 22 1.26 -4.38 -13.84
CA ALA A 22 1.70 -5.77 -13.75
C ALA A 22 2.61 -6.24 -14.92
N GLU A 23 2.62 -5.51 -16.03
CA GLU A 23 3.51 -5.76 -17.19
C GLU A 23 4.95 -5.30 -16.95
N VAL A 24 5.16 -4.30 -16.08
CA VAL A 24 6.49 -3.76 -15.76
C VAL A 24 7.10 -4.46 -14.55
N ALA A 25 6.27 -5.09 -13.70
CA ALA A 25 6.73 -5.90 -12.59
C ALA A 25 7.52 -7.12 -13.10
N ASP A 26 8.81 -7.12 -12.82
CA ASP A 26 9.71 -8.20 -13.21
C ASP A 26 9.47 -9.46 -12.36
N ALA A 27 10.24 -10.52 -12.63
CA ALA A 27 10.11 -11.77 -11.88
C ALA A 27 10.48 -11.60 -10.40
N GLU A 28 11.36 -10.66 -10.08
CA GLU A 28 11.84 -10.38 -8.72
C GLU A 28 10.76 -9.67 -7.90
N ASP A 29 10.08 -8.68 -8.48
CA ASP A 29 8.94 -7.99 -7.88
C ASP A 29 7.80 -8.96 -7.56
N LYS A 30 7.50 -9.88 -8.49
CA LYS A 30 6.45 -10.90 -8.29
C LYS A 30 6.81 -11.86 -7.16
N GLU A 31 8.08 -12.25 -7.06
CA GLU A 31 8.54 -13.12 -5.99
C GLU A 31 8.51 -12.40 -4.63
N ALA A 32 8.90 -11.12 -4.59
CA ALA A 32 8.83 -10.30 -3.38
C ALA A 32 7.38 -10.16 -2.87
N MET A 33 6.42 -9.86 -3.77
CA MET A 33 4.99 -9.81 -3.40
C MET A 33 4.45 -11.16 -2.95
N ALA A 34 4.90 -12.27 -3.56
CA ALA A 34 4.49 -13.60 -3.14
C ALA A 34 4.96 -13.95 -1.73
N ARG A 35 6.22 -13.65 -1.40
CA ARG A 35 6.79 -13.87 -0.06
C ARG A 35 6.08 -13.05 1.01
N MET A 36 5.75 -11.79 0.72
CA MET A 36 5.00 -10.92 1.64
C MET A 36 3.60 -11.46 1.91
N ASN A 37 2.86 -11.84 0.86
CA ASN A 37 1.53 -12.43 0.99
C ASN A 37 1.54 -13.74 1.79
N GLU A 38 2.57 -14.56 1.65
CA GLU A 38 2.70 -15.80 2.42
C GLU A 38 2.99 -15.53 3.91
N ALA A 39 3.84 -14.55 4.20
CA ALA A 39 4.14 -14.12 5.56
C ALA A 39 2.88 -13.56 6.26
N ASP A 40 2.10 -12.72 5.57
CA ASP A 40 0.86 -12.16 6.11
C ASP A 40 -0.16 -13.25 6.42
N LYS A 41 -0.36 -14.22 5.51
CA LYS A 41 -1.23 -15.39 5.75
C LYS A 41 -0.80 -16.22 6.95
N ARG A 42 0.51 -16.38 7.17
CA ARG A 42 1.03 -17.10 8.33
C ARG A 42 0.79 -16.33 9.62
N ALA A 43 0.98 -15.01 9.61
CA ALA A 43 0.73 -14.16 10.77
C ALA A 43 -0.77 -14.12 11.13
N GLU A 44 -1.66 -14.08 10.14
CA GLU A 44 -3.10 -14.06 10.34
C GLU A 44 -3.61 -15.36 10.99
N LYS A 45 -3.06 -16.51 10.60
CA LYS A 45 -3.34 -17.79 11.26
C LYS A 45 -2.88 -17.84 12.73
N GLN A 46 -1.81 -17.15 13.08
CA GLN A 46 -1.33 -17.08 14.46
C GLN A 46 -2.12 -16.08 15.31
N ARG A 47 -2.70 -15.06 14.68
CA ARG A 47 -3.46 -14.00 15.36
C ARG A 47 -4.90 -14.41 15.70
N ASN A 48 -5.45 -15.38 14.97
CA ASN A 48 -6.78 -15.94 15.18
C ASN A 48 -6.79 -17.21 16.06
N GLN A 49 -5.68 -17.55 16.72
CA GLN A 49 -5.60 -18.57 17.78
C GLN A 49 -5.57 -17.91 19.16
#